data_AF-A0A822FXD0-F1
#
_entry.id   AF-A0A822FXD0-F1
#
_cell.length_a   1.000
_cell.length_b   1.000
_cell.length_c   1.000
_cell.angle_alpha   90.00
_cell.angle_beta   90.00
_cell.angle_gamma   90.00
#
_symmetry.space_group_name_H-M   'P 1'
#
loop_
_entity.id
_entity.type
_entity.pdbx_description
1 polymer ?
#
loop_
_entity_poly.entity_id
_entity_poly.type
_entity_poly.pdbx_seq_one_letter_code
_entity_poly.pdbx_strand_id
1 'polypeptide(L)'
;MKNGLIVTCPLNSFPDHELRVGEIACDMGFTNISLSHKIIAMQRYVPRAHTACTDAYLTPCLKRYIDTFTNAFEKDKLNELNVLFMQSDGGLTSVEKFSGSRAILSGPAGGVIGYSATSYIDSQPIIGFDMGGTSTDVSRFDGALEHILESAIASVTIQAPQLDINTVAAGGGSILSFRSGLFRVGPESAGAQPGSACYKKGGPLTVTDANLILGRLIAEHFPALFGPKGNEPLDREASLTKFKELATTINSFLKENEKKTLSIEEIAMGFIRVANESMSRPIRALTE
;
A
#
# COMPACT_ATOMS: atom_id res chain seq x y z
N MET A 1 -13.52 11.03 -25.27
CA MET A 1 -14.46 10.24 -24.46
C MET A 1 -14.67 10.96 -23.13
N LYS A 2 -15.89 11.04 -22.62
CA LYS A 2 -16.15 11.65 -21.30
C LYS A 2 -15.70 10.66 -20.23
N ASN A 3 -14.77 11.07 -19.37
CA ASN A 3 -14.22 10.22 -18.33
C ASN A 3 -15.11 10.32 -17.08
N GLY A 4 -15.52 9.17 -16.53
CA GLY A 4 -16.07 8.96 -15.18
C GLY A 4 -17.16 9.92 -14.68
N LEU A 5 -18.38 9.42 -14.43
CA LEU A 5 -19.42 10.16 -13.72
C LEU A 5 -19.74 9.48 -12.38
N ILE A 6 -19.87 10.29 -11.32
CA ILE A 6 -20.41 9.85 -10.04
C ILE A 6 -21.84 10.38 -9.94
N VAL A 7 -22.77 9.51 -9.60
CA VAL A 7 -24.16 9.89 -9.32
C VAL A 7 -24.46 9.59 -7.86
N THR A 8 -24.69 10.65 -7.08
CA THR A 8 -25.05 10.55 -5.66
C THR A 8 -26.36 11.29 -5.42
N CYS A 9 -27.32 10.64 -4.78
CA CYS A 9 -28.50 11.28 -4.21
C CYS A 9 -28.26 11.55 -2.72
N PRO A 10 -28.84 12.61 -2.11
CA PRO A 10 -28.77 12.83 -0.66
C PRO A 10 -29.41 11.73 0.19
N LEU A 11 -30.49 11.12 -0.30
CA LEU A 11 -31.30 10.15 0.44
C LEU A 11 -31.20 8.77 -0.22
N ASN A 12 -30.85 7.73 0.56
CA ASN A 12 -30.80 6.36 0.03
C ASN A 12 -32.17 5.84 -0.40
N SER A 13 -33.24 6.49 0.06
CA SER A 13 -34.62 6.10 -0.19
C SER A 13 -35.12 6.37 -1.61
N PHE A 14 -34.34 7.03 -2.47
CA PHE A 14 -34.71 7.33 -3.86
C PHE A 14 -33.67 6.80 -4.87
N PRO A 15 -33.43 5.48 -4.93
CA PRO A 15 -32.48 4.88 -5.88
C PRO A 15 -32.88 5.15 -7.34
N ASP A 16 -34.17 5.32 -7.61
CA ASP A 16 -34.72 5.57 -8.95
C ASP A 16 -34.18 6.87 -9.58
N HIS A 17 -33.95 7.90 -8.78
CA HIS A 17 -33.33 9.13 -9.28
C HIS A 17 -31.88 8.91 -9.68
N GLU A 18 -31.11 8.14 -8.92
CA GLU A 18 -29.74 7.80 -9.31
C GLU A 18 -29.70 6.93 -10.56
N LEU A 19 -30.60 5.94 -10.66
CA LEU A 19 -30.74 5.11 -11.85
C LEU A 19 -31.05 5.96 -13.08
N ARG A 20 -32.03 6.87 -12.98
CA ARG A 20 -32.43 7.73 -14.09
C ARG A 20 -31.32 8.67 -14.54
N VAL A 21 -30.59 9.28 -13.60
CA VAL A 21 -29.43 10.11 -13.93
C VAL A 21 -28.32 9.27 -14.56
N GLY A 22 -28.13 8.03 -14.09
CA GLY A 22 -27.19 7.07 -14.68
C GLY A 22 -27.53 6.70 -16.12
N GLU A 23 -28.80 6.45 -16.44
CA GLU A 23 -29.27 6.20 -17.81
C GLU A 23 -28.96 7.39 -18.72
N ILE A 24 -29.33 8.61 -18.30
CA ILE A 24 -29.07 9.83 -19.05
C ILE A 24 -27.56 10.01 -19.28
N ALA A 25 -26.74 9.74 -18.27
CA ALA A 25 -25.30 9.81 -18.39
C ALA A 25 -24.74 8.77 -19.38
N CYS A 26 -25.30 7.56 -19.41
CA CYS A 26 -24.96 6.55 -20.39
C CYS A 26 -25.28 7.04 -21.81
N ASP A 27 -26.48 7.59 -22.02
CA ASP A 27 -26.92 8.18 -23.29
C ASP A 27 -26.02 9.35 -23.73
N MET A 28 -25.49 10.12 -22.77
CA MET A 28 -24.54 11.22 -22.99
C MET A 28 -23.11 10.76 -23.31
N GLY A 29 -22.85 9.45 -23.31
CA GLY A 29 -21.56 8.83 -23.67
C GLY A 29 -20.56 8.69 -22.52
N PHE A 30 -21.00 8.66 -21.26
CA PHE A 30 -20.13 8.29 -20.13
C PHE A 30 -19.95 6.77 -20.08
N THR A 31 -18.71 6.31 -20.02
CA THR A 31 -18.37 4.87 -20.04
C THR A 31 -18.19 4.25 -18.65
N ASN A 32 -18.00 5.08 -17.62
CA ASN A 32 -17.90 4.64 -16.23
C ASN A 32 -18.84 5.50 -15.38
N ILE A 33 -19.88 4.88 -14.85
CA ILE A 33 -20.93 5.54 -14.06
C ILE A 33 -21.04 4.81 -12.73
N SER A 34 -20.73 5.51 -11.65
CA SER A 34 -20.80 4.98 -10.29
C SER A 34 -22.06 5.51 -9.61
N LEU A 35 -23.01 4.61 -9.35
CA LEU A 35 -24.24 4.92 -8.63
C LEU A 35 -24.04 4.62 -7.15
N SER A 36 -24.19 5.64 -6.30
CA SER A 36 -23.84 5.52 -4.88
C SER A 36 -24.64 4.44 -4.15
N HIS A 37 -25.93 4.27 -4.48
CA HIS A 37 -26.79 3.23 -3.87
C HIS A 37 -26.38 1.80 -4.26
N LYS A 38 -25.75 1.59 -5.43
CA LYS A 38 -25.25 0.28 -5.86
C LYS A 38 -23.93 -0.08 -5.19
N ILE A 39 -23.13 0.92 -4.85
CA ILE A 39 -21.84 0.75 -4.19
C ILE A 39 -22.06 0.49 -2.70
N ILE A 40 -22.80 1.38 -2.04
CA ILE A 40 -23.20 1.18 -0.65
C ILE A 40 -24.57 1.79 -0.32
N ALA A 41 -25.48 0.91 0.11
CA ALA A 41 -26.82 1.28 0.55
C ALA A 41 -26.81 1.79 2.01
N MET A 42 -26.34 3.03 2.20
CA MET A 42 -26.23 3.67 3.52
C MET A 42 -26.94 5.02 3.55
N GLN A 43 -27.57 5.38 4.68
CA GLN A 43 -28.27 6.67 4.85
C GLN A 43 -27.32 7.87 5.04
N ARG A 44 -26.08 7.64 5.51
CA ARG A 44 -25.07 8.69 5.73
C ARG A 44 -24.53 9.21 4.39
N TYR A 45 -24.94 10.43 4.01
CA TYR A 45 -24.59 11.02 2.72
C TYR A 45 -23.07 11.20 2.53
N VAL A 46 -22.36 11.83 3.47
CA VAL A 46 -20.93 12.15 3.31
C VAL A 46 -20.06 10.89 3.17
N PRO A 47 -20.13 9.89 4.06
CA PRO A 47 -19.36 8.65 3.90
C PRO A 47 -19.73 7.86 2.63
N ARG A 48 -21.01 7.86 2.24
CA ARG A 48 -21.46 7.24 0.98
C ARG A 48 -20.86 7.95 -0.24
N ALA A 49 -20.89 9.28 -0.25
CA ALA A 49 -20.33 10.09 -1.33
C ALA A 49 -18.82 9.90 -1.46
N HIS A 50 -18.08 9.84 -0.34
CA HIS A 50 -16.65 9.51 -0.35
C HIS A 50 -16.39 8.14 -0.96
N THR A 51 -17.10 7.11 -0.51
CA THR A 51 -16.96 5.74 -1.03
C THR A 51 -17.28 5.67 -2.53
N ALA A 52 -18.37 6.32 -2.96
CA ALA A 52 -18.76 6.36 -4.37
C ALA A 52 -17.72 7.10 -5.24
N CYS A 53 -17.12 8.17 -4.71
CA CYS A 53 -16.04 8.89 -5.38
C CYS A 53 -14.77 8.04 -5.52
N THR A 54 -14.36 7.38 -4.43
CA THR A 54 -13.21 6.47 -4.45
C THR A 54 -13.41 5.33 -5.42
N ASP A 55 -14.59 4.70 -5.44
CA ASP A 55 -14.90 3.64 -6.39
C ASP A 55 -14.85 4.15 -7.84
N ALA A 56 -15.47 5.29 -8.13
CA ALA A 56 -15.47 5.87 -9.48
C ALA A 56 -14.06 6.24 -9.97
N TYR A 57 -13.18 6.65 -9.05
CA TYR A 57 -11.79 6.98 -9.34
C TYR A 57 -10.95 5.72 -9.62
N LEU A 58 -11.13 4.66 -8.83
CA LEU A 58 -10.30 3.46 -8.89
C LEU A 58 -10.79 2.43 -9.91
N THR A 59 -12.10 2.25 -10.07
CA THR A 59 -12.69 1.22 -10.95
C THR A 59 -12.18 1.28 -12.40
N PRO A 60 -12.03 2.45 -13.06
CA PRO A 60 -11.44 2.52 -14.39
C PRO A 60 -9.97 2.08 -14.44
N CYS A 61 -9.18 2.41 -13.42
CA CYS A 61 -7.79 2.00 -13.33
C CYS A 61 -7.70 0.48 -13.17
N LEU A 62 -8.55 -0.09 -12.32
CA LEU A 62 -8.66 -1.52 -12.08
C LEU A 62 -9.07 -2.28 -13.36
N LYS A 63 -10.10 -1.81 -14.07
CA LYS A 63 -10.55 -2.40 -15.33
C LYS A 63 -9.44 -2.44 -16.38
N ARG A 64 -8.71 -1.34 -16.58
CA ARG A 64 -7.55 -1.33 -17.51
C ARG A 64 -6.49 -2.36 -17.14
N TYR A 65 -6.20 -2.51 -15.84
CA TYR A 65 -5.25 -3.52 -15.37
C TYR A 65 -5.76 -4.94 -15.68
N ILE A 66 -7.02 -5.22 -15.37
CA ILE A 66 -7.63 -6.53 -15.62
C ILE A 66 -7.73 -6.82 -17.11
N ASP A 67 -8.11 -5.85 -17.94
CA ASP A 67 -8.14 -5.99 -19.40
C ASP A 67 -6.73 -6.29 -19.95
N THR A 68 -5.69 -5.64 -19.41
CA THR A 68 -4.30 -5.94 -19.80
C THR A 68 -3.90 -7.35 -19.39
N PHE A 69 -4.27 -7.76 -18.17
CA PHE A 69 -4.02 -9.10 -17.66
C PHE A 69 -4.74 -10.18 -18.47
N THR A 70 -6.04 -10.02 -18.74
CA THR A 70 -6.83 -10.99 -19.51
C THR A 70 -6.40 -11.05 -20.96
N ASN A 71 -6.07 -9.93 -21.60
CA ASN A 71 -5.56 -9.93 -22.97
C ASN A 71 -4.19 -10.63 -23.14
N ALA A 72 -3.46 -10.88 -22.04
CA ALA A 72 -2.22 -11.66 -22.09
C ALA A 72 -2.45 -13.17 -22.27
N PHE A 73 -3.68 -13.66 -22.08
CA PHE A 73 -4.06 -15.06 -22.26
C PHE A 73 -4.79 -15.27 -23.59
N GLU A 74 -4.67 -16.47 -24.14
CA GLU A 74 -5.48 -16.89 -25.30
C GLU A 74 -6.97 -16.91 -24.91
N LYS A 75 -7.82 -16.19 -25.67
CA LYS A 75 -9.24 -16.00 -25.35
C LYS A 75 -10.00 -17.30 -25.14
N ASP A 76 -9.69 -18.33 -25.94
CA ASP A 76 -10.38 -19.62 -25.87
C ASP A 76 -10.08 -20.35 -24.55
N LYS A 77 -8.86 -20.21 -24.02
CA LYS A 77 -8.46 -20.79 -22.72
C LYS A 77 -9.01 -20.03 -21.53
N LEU A 78 -9.19 -18.71 -21.63
CA LEU A 78 -9.77 -17.92 -20.55
C LEU A 78 -11.22 -18.29 -20.26
N ASN A 79 -11.99 -18.59 -21.31
CA ASN A 79 -13.41 -18.96 -21.16
C ASN A 79 -13.59 -20.30 -20.42
N GLU A 80 -12.54 -21.12 -20.35
CA GLU A 80 -12.52 -22.39 -19.61
C GLU A 80 -12.05 -22.22 -18.15
N LEU A 81 -11.52 -21.05 -17.78
CA LEU A 81 -10.92 -20.80 -16.48
C LEU A 81 -11.83 -19.96 -15.59
N ASN A 82 -12.00 -20.38 -14.34
CA ASN A 82 -12.66 -19.58 -13.32
C ASN A 82 -11.66 -18.58 -12.70
N VAL A 83 -11.54 -17.40 -13.32
CA VAL A 83 -10.65 -16.34 -12.82
C VAL A 83 -11.35 -15.56 -11.72
N LEU A 84 -10.78 -15.61 -10.52
CA LEU A 84 -11.29 -14.93 -9.33
C LEU A 84 -10.27 -13.92 -8.78
N PHE A 85 -10.79 -12.84 -8.22
CA PHE A 85 -10.02 -11.75 -7.64
C PHE A 85 -10.28 -11.68 -6.14
N MET A 86 -9.20 -11.47 -5.37
CA MET A 86 -9.28 -11.22 -3.93
C MET A 86 -9.91 -9.85 -3.66
N GLN A 87 -10.84 -9.81 -2.72
CA GLN A 87 -11.46 -8.58 -2.23
C GLN A 87 -10.88 -8.19 -0.86
N SER A 88 -11.12 -6.95 -0.45
CA SER A 88 -10.72 -6.39 0.85
C SER A 88 -11.24 -7.19 2.05
N ASP A 89 -12.37 -7.89 1.91
CA ASP A 89 -13.01 -8.71 2.94
C ASP A 89 -12.43 -10.14 3.05
N GLY A 90 -11.42 -10.47 2.24
CA GLY A 90 -10.84 -11.81 2.17
C GLY A 90 -11.61 -12.80 1.30
N GLY A 91 -12.73 -12.37 0.70
CA GLY A 91 -13.51 -13.17 -0.24
C GLY A 91 -12.97 -13.10 -1.68
N LEU A 92 -13.35 -14.08 -2.49
CA LEU A 92 -13.05 -14.13 -3.92
C LEU A 92 -14.29 -13.72 -4.74
N THR A 93 -14.08 -12.94 -5.80
CA THR A 93 -15.15 -12.53 -6.72
C THR A 93 -14.72 -12.59 -8.18
N SER A 94 -15.68 -12.73 -9.09
CA SER A 94 -15.44 -12.59 -10.52
C SER A 94 -15.18 -11.12 -10.91
N VAL A 95 -14.57 -10.91 -12.09
CA VAL A 95 -14.22 -9.57 -12.61
C VAL A 95 -15.42 -8.63 -12.71
N GLU A 96 -16.61 -9.13 -13.04
CA GLU A 96 -17.81 -8.32 -13.27
C GLU A 96 -18.32 -7.67 -11.98
N LYS A 97 -18.04 -8.31 -10.85
CA LYS A 97 -18.45 -7.86 -9.50
C LYS A 97 -17.33 -7.15 -8.75
N PHE A 98 -16.12 -7.11 -9.33
CA PHE A 98 -14.98 -6.49 -8.70
C PHE A 98 -14.99 -4.97 -8.94
N SER A 99 -14.93 -4.20 -7.86
CA SER A 99 -15.01 -2.74 -7.90
C SER A 99 -13.87 -2.10 -7.13
N GLY A 100 -13.57 -0.84 -7.46
CA GLY A 100 -12.46 -0.10 -6.87
C GLY A 100 -12.52 -0.02 -5.36
N SER A 101 -13.70 0.22 -4.77
CA SER A 101 -13.89 0.27 -3.31
C SER A 101 -13.65 -1.06 -2.60
N ARG A 102 -13.85 -2.19 -3.28
CA ARG A 102 -13.65 -3.56 -2.74
C ARG A 102 -12.29 -4.16 -3.07
N ALA A 103 -11.47 -3.45 -3.83
CA ALA A 103 -10.13 -3.87 -4.21
C ALA A 103 -9.04 -3.33 -3.26
N ILE A 104 -9.38 -2.39 -2.38
CA ILE A 104 -8.44 -1.67 -1.52
C ILE A 104 -7.91 -2.63 -0.44
N LEU A 105 -6.60 -2.77 -0.33
CA LEU A 105 -5.97 -3.76 0.57
C LEU A 105 -6.34 -5.24 0.27
N SER A 106 -6.77 -5.55 -0.97
CA SER A 106 -7.02 -6.93 -1.40
C SER A 106 -5.78 -7.84 -1.33
N GLY A 107 -4.58 -7.29 -1.60
CA GLY A 107 -3.32 -8.04 -1.46
C GLY A 107 -3.05 -8.48 -0.02
N PRO A 108 -2.96 -7.53 0.94
CA PRO A 108 -2.82 -7.85 2.37
C PRO A 108 -3.92 -8.77 2.89
N ALA A 109 -5.17 -8.61 2.45
CA ALA A 109 -6.26 -9.52 2.79
C ALA A 109 -5.96 -10.99 2.43
N GLY A 110 -5.37 -11.23 1.26
CA GLY A 110 -4.89 -12.56 0.89
C GLY A 110 -3.81 -13.10 1.84
N GLY A 111 -2.92 -12.25 2.33
CA GLY A 111 -1.96 -12.59 3.37
C GLY A 111 -2.64 -13.04 4.67
N VAL A 112 -3.68 -12.31 5.10
CA VAL A 112 -4.49 -12.67 6.28
C VAL A 112 -5.15 -14.04 6.13
N ILE A 113 -5.79 -14.29 5.00
CA ILE A 113 -6.38 -15.61 4.71
C ILE A 113 -5.30 -16.70 4.71
N GLY A 114 -4.13 -16.42 4.14
CA GLY A 114 -3.02 -17.36 4.11
C GLY A 114 -2.54 -17.76 5.52
N TYR A 115 -2.17 -16.80 6.35
CA TYR A 115 -1.61 -17.12 7.67
C TYR A 115 -2.67 -17.61 8.65
N SER A 116 -3.92 -17.17 8.56
CA SER A 116 -5.01 -17.68 9.40
C SER A 116 -5.28 -19.17 9.16
N ALA A 117 -5.15 -19.63 7.91
CA ALA A 117 -5.34 -21.03 7.54
C ALA A 117 -4.13 -21.94 7.85
N THR A 118 -2.93 -21.37 7.99
CA THR A 118 -1.67 -22.15 8.03
C THR A 118 -0.90 -22.05 9.35
N SER A 119 -1.09 -20.98 10.10
CA SER A 119 -0.28 -20.65 11.28
C SER A 119 -1.06 -20.64 12.59
N TYR A 120 -2.38 -20.89 12.56
CA TYR A 120 -3.22 -20.94 13.78
C TYR A 120 -3.19 -22.33 14.41
N ILE A 121 -2.15 -22.54 15.22
CA ILE A 121 -1.87 -23.81 15.89
C ILE A 121 -2.18 -23.65 17.38
N ASP A 122 -2.79 -24.67 17.99
CA ASP A 122 -3.11 -24.74 19.43
C ASP A 122 -3.87 -23.52 19.98
N SER A 123 -4.72 -22.91 19.14
CA SER A 123 -5.49 -21.70 19.47
C SER A 123 -4.64 -20.51 19.91
N GLN A 124 -3.40 -20.41 19.40
CA GLN A 124 -2.52 -19.28 19.69
C GLN A 124 -2.83 -18.10 18.76
N PRO A 125 -3.11 -16.89 19.30
CA PRO A 125 -3.31 -15.70 18.50
C PRO A 125 -2.08 -15.36 17.65
N ILE A 126 -2.32 -14.86 16.43
CA ILE A 126 -1.29 -14.55 15.44
C ILE A 126 -1.33 -13.07 15.11
N ILE A 127 -0.14 -12.50 14.89
CA ILE A 127 0.03 -11.18 14.30
C ILE A 127 0.65 -11.36 12.92
N GLY A 128 -0.09 -10.95 11.89
CA GLY A 128 0.44 -10.82 10.55
C GLY A 128 1.26 -9.52 10.44
N PHE A 129 2.48 -9.62 9.92
CA PHE A 129 3.35 -8.48 9.63
C PHE A 129 3.94 -8.65 8.22
N ASP A 130 3.47 -7.84 7.28
CA ASP A 130 3.95 -7.83 5.90
C ASP A 130 4.58 -6.48 5.57
N MET A 131 5.92 -6.42 5.50
CA MET A 131 6.65 -5.21 5.14
C MET A 131 7.08 -5.27 3.67
N GLY A 132 6.49 -4.38 2.87
CA GLY A 132 6.87 -4.17 1.49
C GLY A 132 7.88 -3.04 1.28
N GLY A 133 7.99 -2.61 0.02
CA GLY A 133 8.85 -1.48 -0.36
C GLY A 133 8.28 -0.11 0.01
N THR A 134 6.98 0.03 0.27
CA THR A 134 6.36 1.35 0.51
C THR A 134 5.69 1.44 1.86
N SER A 135 5.04 0.36 2.28
CA SER A 135 4.23 0.28 3.48
C SER A 135 4.45 -1.04 4.19
N THR A 136 3.94 -1.10 5.42
CA THR A 136 3.84 -2.30 6.23
C THR A 136 2.39 -2.51 6.60
N ASP A 137 1.88 -3.70 6.38
CA ASP A 137 0.52 -4.10 6.72
C ASP A 137 0.54 -5.02 7.94
N VAL A 138 -0.23 -4.67 8.97
CA VAL A 138 -0.31 -5.41 10.23
C VAL A 138 -1.75 -5.83 10.49
N SER A 139 -1.96 -7.07 10.91
CA SER A 139 -3.29 -7.62 11.22
C SER A 139 -3.19 -8.64 12.35
N ARG A 140 -4.33 -8.97 12.95
CA ARG A 140 -4.45 -9.98 14.01
C ARG A 140 -5.45 -11.06 13.62
N PHE A 141 -5.16 -12.29 14.04
CA PHE A 141 -6.12 -13.40 13.96
C PHE A 141 -6.13 -14.17 15.27
N ASP A 142 -7.31 -14.41 15.82
CA ASP A 142 -7.54 -15.10 17.10
C ASP A 142 -8.72 -16.08 16.97
N GLY A 143 -8.67 -16.92 15.94
CA GLY A 143 -9.71 -17.91 15.63
C GLY A 143 -10.89 -17.39 14.80
N ALA A 144 -11.01 -16.07 14.60
CA ALA A 144 -11.99 -15.46 13.71
C ALA A 144 -11.37 -14.32 12.90
N LEU A 145 -11.88 -14.13 11.67
CA LEU A 145 -11.52 -12.98 10.84
C LEU A 145 -12.27 -11.76 11.34
N GLU A 146 -11.54 -10.69 11.63
CA GLU A 146 -12.12 -9.41 12.04
C GLU A 146 -12.43 -8.56 10.81
N HIS A 147 -13.70 -8.20 10.64
CA HIS A 147 -14.16 -7.32 9.56
C HIS A 147 -14.59 -5.96 10.11
N ILE A 148 -14.12 -4.91 9.47
CA ILE A 148 -14.56 -3.54 9.69
C ILE A 148 -15.34 -3.03 8.47
N LEU A 149 -16.31 -2.15 8.70
CA LEU A 149 -17.09 -1.53 7.64
C LEU A 149 -16.54 -0.15 7.25
N GLU A 150 -15.93 0.54 8.20
CA GLU A 150 -15.44 1.90 8.06
C GLU A 150 -13.93 1.91 8.26
N SER A 151 -13.20 2.36 7.24
CA SER A 151 -11.76 2.60 7.34
C SER A 151 -11.41 3.98 6.80
N ALA A 152 -10.30 4.53 7.28
CA ALA A 152 -9.76 5.81 6.82
C ALA A 152 -8.42 5.56 6.15
N ILE A 153 -8.34 5.77 4.83
CA ILE A 153 -7.12 5.59 4.06
C ILE A 153 -6.76 6.95 3.44
N ALA A 154 -5.56 7.46 3.75
CA ALA A 154 -5.08 8.76 3.29
C ALA A 154 -6.11 9.92 3.52
N SER A 155 -6.80 9.91 4.67
CA SER A 155 -7.86 10.86 5.04
C SER A 155 -9.19 10.72 4.29
N VAL A 156 -9.34 9.69 3.46
CA VAL A 156 -10.62 9.37 2.80
C VAL A 156 -11.29 8.24 3.56
N THR A 157 -12.51 8.50 4.05
CA THR A 157 -13.34 7.49 4.69
C THR A 157 -13.98 6.59 3.65
N ILE A 158 -13.76 5.29 3.77
CA ILE A 158 -14.30 4.27 2.87
C ILE A 158 -15.25 3.40 3.67
N GLN A 159 -16.46 3.24 3.15
CA GLN A 159 -17.51 2.42 3.73
C GLN A 159 -17.65 1.17 2.88
N ALA A 160 -16.88 0.14 3.20
CA ALA A 160 -16.93 -1.15 2.54
C ALA A 160 -16.44 -2.24 3.52
N PRO A 161 -17.05 -3.44 3.51
CA PRO A 161 -16.54 -4.56 4.28
C PRO A 161 -15.08 -4.84 3.90
N GLN A 162 -14.21 -4.90 4.89
CA GLN A 162 -12.80 -5.21 4.74
C GLN A 162 -12.28 -5.89 6.00
N LEU A 163 -11.20 -6.67 5.87
CA LEU A 163 -10.48 -7.19 7.02
C LEU A 163 -9.81 -6.04 7.78
N ASP A 164 -9.72 -6.17 9.11
CA ASP A 164 -9.02 -5.18 9.95
C ASP A 164 -7.50 -5.28 9.74
N ILE A 165 -7.02 -4.47 8.79
CA ILE A 165 -5.62 -4.38 8.41
C ILE A 165 -5.15 -2.95 8.63
N ASN A 166 -4.15 -2.82 9.50
CA ASN A 166 -3.53 -1.54 9.84
C ASN A 166 -2.28 -1.32 8.99
N THR A 167 -2.38 -0.42 8.02
CA THR A 167 -1.25 -0.05 7.15
C THR A 167 -0.47 1.13 7.73
N VAL A 168 0.84 1.00 7.84
CA VAL A 168 1.77 2.08 8.18
C VAL A 168 2.60 2.47 6.97
N ALA A 169 2.78 3.78 6.76
CA ALA A 169 3.62 4.35 5.71
C ALA A 169 5.12 4.23 6.04
N ALA A 170 5.56 3.03 6.37
CA ALA A 170 6.95 2.66 6.61
C ALA A 170 7.21 1.33 5.90
N GLY A 171 8.26 1.27 5.08
CA GLY A 171 8.69 0.08 4.35
C GLY A 171 10.13 0.25 3.87
N GLY A 172 10.61 -0.65 3.02
CA GLY A 172 12.01 -0.62 2.54
C GLY A 172 12.40 0.68 1.81
N GLY A 173 11.48 1.26 1.05
CA GLY A 173 11.68 2.48 0.27
C GLY A 173 11.40 3.77 1.02
N SER A 174 11.06 3.73 2.32
CA SER A 174 10.84 4.94 3.11
C SER A 174 12.11 5.79 3.16
N ILE A 175 11.98 7.06 2.79
CA ILE A 175 13.12 7.96 2.61
C ILE A 175 13.71 8.36 3.96
N LEU A 176 15.04 8.34 4.04
CA LEU A 176 15.81 8.77 5.21
C LEU A 176 16.16 10.25 5.10
N SER A 177 15.84 11.03 6.12
CA SER A 177 16.24 12.44 6.18
C SER A 177 16.62 12.87 7.60
N PHE A 178 17.48 13.88 7.69
CA PHE A 178 17.87 14.49 8.95
C PHE A 178 17.46 15.97 8.95
N ARG A 179 16.70 16.39 9.96
CA ARG A 179 16.25 17.78 10.09
C ARG A 179 16.33 18.22 11.55
N SER A 180 17.03 19.32 11.81
CA SER A 180 17.11 19.96 13.13
C SER A 180 17.47 19.00 14.28
N GLY A 181 18.45 18.11 14.06
CA GLY A 181 18.87 17.15 15.08
C GLY A 181 18.07 15.85 15.13
N LEU A 182 17.01 15.72 14.31
CA LEU A 182 16.12 14.56 14.33
C LEU A 182 16.30 13.69 13.08
N PHE A 183 16.42 12.39 13.32
CA PHE A 183 16.33 11.35 12.30
C PHE A 183 14.87 11.15 11.91
N ARG A 184 14.56 11.18 10.62
CA ARG A 184 13.22 10.95 10.08
C ARG A 184 13.26 9.85 9.03
N VAL A 185 12.23 9.00 9.06
CA VAL A 185 12.00 7.92 8.09
C VAL A 185 10.58 8.09 7.55
N GLY A 186 10.45 8.27 6.23
CA GLY A 186 9.16 8.57 5.62
C GLY A 186 8.59 9.94 6.02
N PRO A 187 7.30 10.21 5.76
CA PRO A 187 6.31 9.30 5.15
C PRO A 187 6.51 9.10 3.63
N GLU A 188 7.37 9.92 3.03
CA GLU A 188 7.70 9.81 1.60
C GLU A 188 8.42 8.49 1.31
N SER A 189 8.04 7.86 0.19
CA SER A 189 8.67 6.63 -0.30
C SER A 189 9.33 6.88 -1.66
N ALA A 190 10.48 6.25 -1.86
CA ALA A 190 11.15 6.25 -3.16
C ALA A 190 10.47 5.33 -4.19
N GLY A 191 9.50 4.51 -3.75
CA GLY A 191 8.78 3.56 -4.58
C GLY A 191 9.70 2.54 -5.25
N ALA A 192 9.31 2.05 -6.43
CA ALA A 192 10.17 1.21 -7.28
C ALA A 192 10.97 2.04 -8.31
N GLN A 193 10.52 3.27 -8.58
CA GLN A 193 11.13 4.19 -9.53
C GLN A 193 11.08 5.62 -8.96
N PRO A 194 12.22 6.25 -8.64
CA PRO A 194 13.59 5.78 -8.86
C PRO A 194 14.01 4.65 -7.89
N GLY A 195 13.27 4.42 -6.80
CA GLY A 195 13.62 3.42 -5.78
C GLY A 195 14.78 3.84 -4.89
N SER A 196 15.32 2.89 -4.12
CA SER A 196 16.44 3.12 -3.19
C SER A 196 17.71 3.55 -3.92
N ALA A 197 18.67 4.17 -3.21
CA ALA A 197 19.93 4.58 -3.83
C ALA A 197 20.70 3.37 -4.38
N CYS A 198 20.65 2.24 -3.68
CA CYS A 198 21.22 0.96 -4.10
C CYS A 198 20.60 0.37 -5.37
N TYR A 199 19.50 0.92 -5.89
CA TYR A 199 18.86 0.42 -7.12
C TYR A 199 19.47 0.99 -8.39
N LYS A 200 20.48 1.87 -8.30
CA LYS A 200 21.22 2.45 -9.44
C LYS A 200 20.37 3.28 -10.41
N LYS A 201 19.31 3.91 -9.93
CA LYS A 201 18.43 4.79 -10.74
C LYS A 201 18.36 6.22 -10.21
N GLY A 202 19.36 6.64 -9.42
CA GLY A 202 19.45 8.00 -8.86
C GLY A 202 18.56 8.25 -7.64
N GLY A 203 17.98 7.21 -7.05
CA GLY A 203 17.05 7.31 -5.93
C GLY A 203 17.67 7.78 -4.60
N PRO A 204 16.87 8.30 -3.64
CA PRO A 204 17.33 8.81 -2.35
C PRO A 204 17.80 7.68 -1.39
N LEU A 205 18.36 8.05 -0.23
CA LEU A 205 18.60 7.07 0.84
C LEU A 205 17.27 6.58 1.42
N THR A 206 17.17 5.27 1.62
CA THR A 206 15.98 4.58 2.13
C THR A 206 16.30 3.55 3.21
N VAL A 207 15.28 2.96 3.84
CA VAL A 207 15.44 1.87 4.81
C VAL A 207 16.19 0.66 4.21
N THR A 208 15.99 0.35 2.92
CA THR A 208 16.74 -0.69 2.20
C THR A 208 18.23 -0.37 2.15
N ASP A 209 18.60 0.89 1.89
CA ASP A 209 20.01 1.33 1.89
C ASP A 209 20.66 1.16 3.27
N ALA A 210 19.93 1.51 4.34
CA ALA A 210 20.41 1.30 5.71
C ALA A 210 20.64 -0.19 6.01
N ASN A 211 19.70 -1.06 5.64
CA ASN A 211 19.85 -2.51 5.83
C ASN A 211 21.01 -3.09 4.99
N LEU A 212 21.25 -2.56 3.78
CA LEU A 212 22.38 -2.96 2.94
C LEU A 212 23.72 -2.57 3.56
N ILE A 213 23.85 -1.33 4.07
CA ILE A 213 25.07 -0.86 4.73
C ILE A 213 25.37 -1.65 6.00
N LEU A 214 24.34 -1.98 6.78
CA LEU A 214 24.45 -2.80 8.00
C LEU A 214 24.70 -4.29 7.72
N GLY A 215 24.80 -4.70 6.45
CA GLY A 215 25.07 -6.09 6.06
C GLY A 215 23.91 -7.04 6.31
N ARG A 216 22.68 -6.53 6.50
CA ARG A 216 21.46 -7.35 6.64
C ARG A 216 20.95 -7.85 5.30
N LEU A 217 21.28 -7.15 4.21
CA LEU A 217 21.03 -7.58 2.84
C LEU A 217 22.35 -8.05 2.24
N ILE A 218 22.37 -9.29 1.75
CA ILE A 218 23.51 -9.90 1.07
C ILE A 218 23.32 -9.70 -0.43
N ALA A 219 24.02 -8.72 -1.01
CA ALA A 219 23.78 -8.27 -2.39
C ALA A 219 23.92 -9.39 -3.43
N GLU A 220 24.81 -10.35 -3.17
CA GLU A 220 25.13 -11.49 -4.03
C GLU A 220 23.97 -12.48 -4.16
N HIS A 221 23.04 -12.50 -3.20
CA HIS A 221 21.86 -13.37 -3.22
C HIS A 221 20.63 -12.70 -3.84
N PHE A 222 20.72 -11.43 -4.21
CA PHE A 222 19.63 -10.74 -4.92
C PHE A 222 19.75 -10.98 -6.43
N PRO A 223 18.63 -11.22 -7.13
CA PRO A 223 18.64 -11.29 -8.58
C PRO A 223 19.05 -9.93 -9.17
N ALA A 224 19.73 -9.96 -10.30
CA ALA A 224 20.17 -8.76 -11.01
C ALA A 224 18.97 -8.08 -11.71
N LEU A 225 18.17 -7.34 -10.95
CA LEU A 225 16.95 -6.65 -11.39
C LEU A 225 17.06 -5.12 -11.30
N PHE A 226 18.23 -4.60 -10.94
CA PHE A 226 18.45 -3.19 -10.68
C PHE A 226 19.12 -2.48 -11.86
N GLY A 227 19.35 -1.17 -11.71
CA GLY A 227 19.91 -0.33 -12.76
C GLY A 227 18.91 0.10 -13.82
N PRO A 228 19.32 0.99 -14.74
CA PRO A 228 18.43 1.57 -15.76
C PRO A 228 17.82 0.53 -16.70
N LYS A 229 18.54 -0.58 -16.92
CA LYS A 229 18.11 -1.69 -17.79
C LYS A 229 17.53 -2.88 -17.01
N GLY A 230 17.49 -2.84 -15.68
CA GLY A 230 16.93 -3.90 -14.84
C GLY A 230 17.71 -5.21 -14.90
N ASN A 231 19.04 -5.16 -15.03
CA ASN A 231 19.91 -6.32 -15.21
C ASN A 231 21.21 -6.22 -14.39
N GLU A 232 21.23 -5.38 -13.36
CA GLU A 232 22.40 -5.13 -12.51
C GLU A 232 22.15 -5.56 -11.05
N PRO A 233 23.20 -5.88 -10.28
CA PRO A 233 23.10 -6.17 -8.84
C PRO A 233 22.86 -4.89 -8.03
N LEU A 234 22.49 -5.09 -6.75
CA LEU A 234 22.43 -4.00 -5.76
C LEU A 234 23.77 -3.27 -5.63
N ASP A 235 23.71 -1.96 -5.49
CA ASP A 235 24.89 -1.11 -5.40
C ASP A 235 25.13 -0.62 -3.96
N ARG A 236 26.05 -1.29 -3.27
CA ARG A 236 26.45 -0.88 -1.92
C ARG A 236 27.23 0.44 -1.93
N GLU A 237 28.03 0.71 -2.96
CA GLU A 237 28.83 1.93 -3.06
C GLU A 237 27.95 3.17 -3.28
N ALA A 238 26.85 3.04 -4.03
CA ALA A 238 25.85 4.09 -4.18
C ALA A 238 25.24 4.49 -2.82
N SER A 239 24.84 3.52 -1.99
CA SER A 239 24.36 3.79 -0.63
C SER A 239 25.45 4.41 0.23
N LEU A 240 26.68 3.87 0.19
CA LEU A 240 27.80 4.33 1.01
C LEU A 240 28.16 5.79 0.71
N THR A 241 28.18 6.17 -0.57
CA THR A 241 28.46 7.55 -1.01
C THR A 241 27.45 8.52 -0.41
N LYS A 242 26.15 8.23 -0.53
CA LYS A 242 25.10 9.10 0.05
C LYS A 242 25.12 9.11 1.57
N PHE A 243 25.44 7.99 2.22
CA PHE A 243 25.60 7.97 3.68
C PHE A 243 26.81 8.80 4.14
N LYS A 244 27.92 8.85 3.39
CA LYS A 244 29.05 9.74 3.69
C LYS A 244 28.65 11.22 3.63
N GLU A 245 27.87 11.59 2.62
CA GLU A 245 27.31 12.95 2.50
C GLU A 245 26.42 13.28 3.71
N LEU A 246 25.46 12.40 4.02
CA LEU A 246 24.55 12.58 5.15
C LEU A 246 25.29 12.58 6.50
N ALA A 247 26.30 11.73 6.68
CA ALA A 247 27.13 11.68 7.88
C ALA A 247 27.90 12.97 8.09
N THR A 248 28.35 13.63 7.01
CA THR A 248 28.98 14.95 7.09
C THR A 248 28.00 15.96 7.68
N THR A 249 26.77 16.02 7.16
CA THR A 249 25.72 16.93 7.69
C THR A 249 25.39 16.64 9.15
N ILE A 250 25.16 15.37 9.51
CA ILE A 250 24.81 14.97 10.88
C ILE A 250 25.95 15.30 11.85
N ASN A 251 27.18 14.95 11.50
CA ASN A 251 28.33 15.15 12.37
C ASN A 251 28.70 16.62 12.55
N SER A 252 28.48 17.47 11.55
CA SER A 252 28.61 18.92 11.72
C SER A 252 27.62 19.45 12.77
N PHE A 253 26.33 19.08 12.65
CA PHE A 253 25.32 19.47 13.64
C PHE A 253 25.65 18.95 15.05
N LEU A 254 26.11 17.69 15.17
CA LEU A 254 26.48 17.12 16.47
C LEU A 254 27.66 17.85 17.10
N LYS A 255 28.69 18.21 16.31
CA LYS A 255 29.84 18.97 16.79
C LYS A 255 29.45 20.37 17.28
N GLU A 256 28.60 21.08 16.54
CA GLU A 256 28.07 22.39 16.95
C GLU A 256 27.31 22.34 18.28
N ASN A 257 26.79 21.18 18.66
CA ASN A 257 26.07 20.94 19.90
C ASN A 257 26.90 20.17 20.94
N GLU A 258 28.23 20.14 20.78
CA GLU A 258 29.18 19.46 21.69
C GLU A 258 28.89 17.96 21.91
N LYS A 259 28.28 17.30 20.92
CA LYS A 259 27.97 15.86 20.94
C LYS A 259 29.00 15.04 20.17
N LYS A 260 29.14 13.78 20.58
CA LYS A 260 29.98 12.77 19.92
C LYS A 260 29.52 12.57 18.46
N THR A 261 30.48 12.52 17.54
CA THR A 261 30.23 12.13 16.14
C THR A 261 29.85 10.66 16.01
N LEU A 262 29.03 10.35 15.02
CA LEU A 262 28.56 9.01 14.72
C LEU A 262 29.24 8.43 13.48
N SER A 263 29.47 7.12 13.50
CA SER A 263 29.84 6.35 12.31
C SER A 263 28.67 6.21 11.33
N ILE A 264 28.96 5.78 10.11
CA ILE A 264 27.92 5.52 9.10
C ILE A 264 26.95 4.42 9.58
N GLU A 265 27.48 3.37 10.19
CA GLU A 265 26.72 2.26 10.74
C GLU A 265 25.86 2.71 11.92
N GLU A 266 26.37 3.57 12.81
CA GLU A 266 25.59 4.16 13.91
C GLU A 266 24.44 5.03 13.37
N ILE A 267 24.68 5.81 12.32
CA ILE A 267 23.65 6.62 11.63
C ILE A 267 22.60 5.71 10.98
N ALA A 268 23.01 4.70 10.22
CA ALA A 268 22.12 3.74 9.57
C ALA A 268 21.26 3.00 10.60
N MET A 269 21.87 2.53 11.70
CA MET A 269 21.15 1.87 12.79
C MET A 269 20.18 2.83 13.51
N GLY A 270 20.53 4.11 13.63
CA GLY A 270 19.63 5.16 14.12
C GLY A 270 18.35 5.26 13.29
N PHE A 271 18.48 5.29 11.96
CA PHE A 271 17.32 5.28 11.06
C PHE A 271 16.49 3.99 11.17
N ILE A 272 17.12 2.83 11.25
CA ILE A 272 16.42 1.55 11.46
C ILE A 272 15.60 1.57 12.76
N ARG A 273 16.14 2.13 13.85
CA ARG A 273 15.39 2.25 15.11
C ARG A 273 14.15 3.13 14.96
N VAL A 274 14.25 4.25 14.24
CA VAL A 274 13.11 5.13 13.95
C VAL A 274 12.05 4.44 13.09
N ALA A 275 12.48 3.66 12.08
CA ALA A 275 11.58 2.87 11.25
C ALA A 275 10.84 1.81 12.08
N ASN A 276 11.57 1.05 12.91
CA ASN A 276 11.02 0.04 13.79
C ASN A 276 10.03 0.62 14.80
N GLU A 277 10.33 1.77 15.39
CA GLU A 277 9.42 2.47 16.31
C GLU A 277 8.10 2.79 15.61
N SER A 278 8.15 3.31 14.38
CA SER A 278 6.96 3.61 13.58
C SER A 278 6.13 2.36 13.27
N MET A 279 6.78 1.25 12.90
CA MET A 279 6.14 -0.03 12.59
C MET A 279 5.64 -0.78 13.82
N SER A 280 6.16 -0.51 15.02
CA SER A 280 5.73 -1.16 16.27
C SER A 280 4.38 -0.64 16.78
N ARG A 281 4.02 0.61 16.46
CA ARG A 281 2.77 1.24 16.91
C ARG A 281 1.50 0.49 16.51
N PRO A 282 1.28 0.09 15.24
CA PRO A 282 0.10 -0.69 14.87
C PRO A 282 0.07 -2.07 15.56
N ILE A 283 1.24 -2.69 15.77
CA ILE A 283 1.34 -3.97 16.47
C ILE A 283 0.85 -3.81 17.92
N ARG A 284 1.31 -2.76 18.61
CA ARG A 284 0.85 -2.44 19.97
C ARG A 284 -0.64 -2.14 20.01
N ALA A 285 -1.15 -1.34 19.08
CA ALA A 285 -2.57 -1.01 19.01
C ALA A 285 -3.50 -2.23 18.82
N LEU A 286 -3.00 -3.31 18.19
CA LEU A 286 -3.73 -4.57 17.99
C LEU A 286 -3.62 -5.54 19.17
N THR A 287 -2.66 -5.33 20.08
CA THR A 287 -2.30 -6.27 21.15
C THR A 287 -2.57 -5.77 22.56
N GLU A 288 -2.61 -4.45 22.76
CA GLU A 288 -2.94 -3.77 24.02
C GLU A 288 -4.44 -3.41 24.08
#